data_AF-A0A3R7GXY4-F1
#
_entry.id   AF-A0A3R7GXY4-F1
#
_cell.length_a   1.000
_cell.length_b   1.000
_cell.length_c   1.000
_cell.angle_alpha   90.00
_cell.angle_beta   90.00
_cell.angle_gamma   90.00
#
_symmetry.space_group_name_H-M   'P 1'
#
loop_
_entity.id
_entity.type
_entity.pdbx_description
1 polymer ?
#
loop_
_entity_poly.entity_id
_entity_poly.type
_entity_poly.pdbx_seq_one_letter_code
_entity_poly.pdbx_strand_id
1 'polypeptide(L)'
;LVGEDGNALTSADALSVDIEDAAAFRDAVKEKYKDSHLAGIAASDLTVFANRAAYDAKQALEEDSPIGSFGGSKKDALIVQVHQRAVEDSCYFISPEVQEQVEKAVFVIVEEDEDFAGVGMGVFFSPTLAVTCDHNLTEEYTVGRSVLLALKEEMVDVEVVTRNSELDFTILKVSSPRSFIPPWNGSPDQLRGRYLVLASFRLGIDEYQAPYKGKLGFAPAACIAISAHRRYIVYSCPTYAGDSGAALLIKDGYLVGIHLETINALREELDRKKVIKDRLNDVEESLDNIARSGLAQGCSGLLVHGFKNVVSE
;
A
#
# COMPACT_ATOMS: atom_id res chain seq x y z
N LEU A 1 -32.21 14.44 1.30
CA LEU A 1 -30.87 14.15 0.74
C LEU A 1 -30.77 12.65 0.51
N VAL A 2 -30.16 12.22 -0.60
CA VAL A 2 -29.84 10.82 -0.86
C VAL A 2 -28.35 10.67 -1.17
N GLY A 3 -27.75 9.53 -0.81
CA GLY A 3 -26.39 9.17 -1.19
C GLY A 3 -26.33 8.60 -2.61
N GLU A 4 -25.12 8.23 -3.05
CA GLU A 4 -24.91 7.56 -4.35
C GLU A 4 -25.58 6.18 -4.43
N ASP A 5 -25.66 5.48 -3.30
CA ASP A 5 -26.35 4.20 -3.14
C ASP A 5 -27.89 4.32 -3.22
N GLY A 6 -28.42 5.55 -3.32
CA GLY A 6 -29.85 5.85 -3.37
C GLY A 6 -30.56 5.81 -2.02
N ASN A 7 -29.83 5.53 -0.94
CA ASN A 7 -30.35 5.56 0.42
C ASN A 7 -30.51 6.99 0.92
N ALA A 8 -31.52 7.21 1.77
CA ALA A 8 -31.77 8.53 2.34
C ALA A 8 -30.72 8.85 3.42
N LEU A 9 -30.01 9.97 3.25
CA LEU A 9 -29.06 10.48 4.26
C LEU A 9 -29.77 11.19 5.41
N THR A 10 -30.97 11.72 5.14
CA THR A 10 -31.83 12.37 6.11
C THR A 10 -33.29 12.30 5.66
N SER A 11 -34.22 12.50 6.59
CA SER A 11 -35.65 12.54 6.31
C SER A 11 -36.02 13.79 5.50
N ALA A 12 -37.11 13.72 4.73
CA ALA A 12 -37.63 14.89 4.00
C ALA A 12 -38.03 16.00 4.98
N ASP A 13 -37.56 17.21 4.70
CA ASP A 13 -37.72 18.39 5.53
C ASP A 13 -38.03 19.63 4.69
N ALA A 14 -38.67 20.63 5.28
CA ALA A 14 -39.07 21.86 4.60
C ALA A 14 -37.92 22.86 4.51
N LEU A 15 -37.84 23.56 3.38
CA LEU A 15 -36.83 24.58 3.11
C LEU A 15 -37.51 25.77 2.44
N SER A 16 -37.29 26.98 2.95
CA SER A 16 -37.74 28.21 2.31
C SER A 16 -36.67 28.68 1.34
N VAL A 17 -37.06 28.94 0.09
CA VAL A 17 -36.14 29.44 -0.95
C VAL A 17 -36.80 30.63 -1.63
N ASP A 18 -36.09 31.75 -1.71
CA ASP A 18 -36.61 33.01 -2.25
C ASP A 18 -36.52 33.08 -3.79
N ILE A 19 -35.71 32.20 -4.40
CA ILE A 19 -35.48 32.09 -5.85
C ILE A 19 -35.76 30.64 -6.25
N GLU A 20 -36.69 30.45 -7.19
CA GLU A 20 -37.26 29.14 -7.52
C GLU A 20 -36.56 28.46 -8.72
N ASP A 21 -35.23 28.49 -8.81
CA ASP A 21 -34.49 27.63 -9.76
C ASP A 21 -33.67 26.57 -9.02
N ALA A 22 -33.21 25.56 -9.78
CA ALA A 22 -32.49 24.43 -9.20
C ALA A 22 -31.15 24.86 -8.56
N ALA A 23 -30.48 25.87 -9.10
CA ALA A 23 -29.25 26.41 -8.53
C ALA A 23 -29.48 27.05 -7.15
N ALA A 24 -30.43 27.97 -7.02
CA ALA A 24 -30.77 28.60 -5.75
C ALA A 24 -31.27 27.57 -4.73
N PHE A 25 -31.99 26.54 -5.17
CA PHE A 25 -32.39 25.44 -4.31
C PHE A 25 -31.19 24.66 -3.77
N ARG A 26 -30.17 24.36 -4.60
CA ARG A 26 -28.92 23.71 -4.13
C ARG A 26 -28.21 24.54 -3.08
N ASP A 27 -28.10 25.85 -3.30
CA ASP A 27 -27.45 26.76 -2.35
C ASP A 27 -28.18 26.81 -1.01
N ALA A 28 -29.52 26.88 -1.03
CA ALA A 28 -30.31 26.86 0.18
C ALA A 28 -30.22 25.52 0.94
N VAL A 29 -30.20 24.39 0.22
CA VAL A 29 -29.99 23.06 0.80
C VAL A 29 -28.59 22.97 1.40
N LYS A 30 -27.57 23.48 0.71
CA LYS A 30 -26.19 23.55 1.19
C LYS A 30 -26.11 24.36 2.48
N GLU A 31 -26.71 25.54 2.54
CA GLU A 31 -26.70 26.39 3.72
C GLU A 31 -27.35 25.70 4.93
N LYS A 32 -28.47 25.01 4.72
CA LYS A 32 -29.17 24.28 5.79
C LYS A 32 -28.36 23.13 6.37
N TYR A 33 -27.61 22.40 5.54
CA TYR A 33 -26.84 21.23 5.97
C TYR A 33 -25.32 21.45 5.98
N LYS A 34 -24.87 22.72 5.97
CA LYS A 34 -23.46 23.10 5.80
C LYS A 34 -22.54 22.51 6.87
N ASP A 35 -23.03 22.38 8.09
CA ASP A 35 -22.28 21.86 9.25
C ASP A 35 -22.62 20.39 9.57
N SER A 36 -23.38 19.71 8.70
CA SER A 36 -23.78 18.31 8.88
C SER A 36 -23.52 17.48 7.63
N HIS A 37 -24.58 17.02 6.95
CA HIS A 37 -24.50 16.09 5.82
C HIS A 37 -23.78 16.65 4.60
N LEU A 38 -23.61 17.97 4.52
CA LEU A 38 -22.96 18.65 3.39
C LEU A 38 -21.65 19.35 3.80
N ALA A 39 -21.08 19.05 4.96
CA ALA A 39 -19.77 19.59 5.35
C ALA A 39 -18.70 19.25 4.28
N GLY A 40 -17.97 20.26 3.80
CA GLY A 40 -16.92 20.09 2.78
C GLY A 40 -17.39 19.84 1.34
N ILE A 41 -18.70 19.79 1.08
CA ILE A 41 -19.30 19.60 -0.25
C ILE A 41 -19.74 20.96 -0.83
N ALA A 42 -19.39 21.27 -2.08
CA ALA A 42 -19.85 22.49 -2.72
C ALA A 42 -21.30 22.32 -3.20
N ALA A 43 -22.09 23.40 -3.25
CA ALA A 43 -23.46 23.34 -3.77
C ALA A 43 -23.51 22.88 -5.23
N SER A 44 -22.48 23.21 -6.02
CA SER A 44 -22.29 22.77 -7.42
C SER A 44 -22.15 21.26 -7.57
N ASP A 45 -21.70 20.55 -6.52
CA ASP A 45 -21.49 19.10 -6.55
C ASP A 45 -22.81 18.33 -6.27
N LEU A 46 -23.89 19.04 -5.99
CA LEU A 46 -25.21 18.48 -5.74
C LEU A 46 -26.01 18.39 -7.03
N THR A 47 -26.77 17.30 -7.17
CA THR A 47 -27.71 17.12 -8.28
C THR A 47 -29.14 17.09 -7.76
N VAL A 48 -30.01 17.85 -8.40
CA VAL A 48 -31.42 18.00 -7.99
C VAL A 48 -32.32 17.27 -8.98
N PHE A 49 -33.29 16.54 -8.43
CA PHE A 49 -34.33 15.85 -9.18
C PHE A 49 -35.69 16.30 -8.67
N ALA A 50 -36.67 16.41 -9.57
CA ALA A 50 -38.01 16.89 -9.25
C ALA A 50 -38.74 16.01 -8.20
N ASN A 51 -38.49 14.70 -8.21
CA ASN A 51 -39.05 13.73 -7.27
C ASN A 51 -38.30 12.38 -7.36
N ARG A 52 -38.76 11.36 -6.60
CA ARG A 52 -38.17 10.01 -6.60
C ARG A 52 -38.23 9.32 -7.97
N ALA A 53 -39.32 9.47 -8.72
CA ALA A 53 -39.43 8.87 -10.06
C ALA A 53 -38.43 9.48 -11.05
N ALA A 54 -38.22 10.80 -11.01
CA ALA A 54 -37.21 11.49 -11.80
C ALA A 54 -35.79 11.06 -11.40
N TYR A 55 -35.53 10.88 -10.10
CA TYR A 55 -34.26 10.34 -9.60
C TYR A 55 -33.99 8.92 -10.11
N ASP A 56 -34.99 8.03 -10.03
CA ASP A 56 -34.87 6.64 -10.49
C ASP A 56 -34.66 6.57 -12.02
N ALA A 57 -35.29 7.48 -12.77
CA ALA A 57 -35.10 7.64 -14.21
C ALA A 57 -33.83 8.42 -14.61
N LYS A 58 -33.04 8.89 -13.63
CA LYS A 58 -31.83 9.72 -13.80
C LYS A 58 -32.07 11.00 -14.63
N GLN A 59 -33.25 11.61 -14.46
CA GLN A 59 -33.65 12.86 -15.08
C GLN A 59 -33.41 14.04 -14.13
N ALA A 60 -32.19 14.55 -14.13
CA ALA A 60 -31.81 15.71 -13.31
C ALA A 60 -32.44 17.01 -13.85
N LEU A 61 -32.67 17.96 -12.96
CA LEU A 61 -33.00 19.33 -13.33
C LEU A 61 -31.73 20.07 -13.72
N GLU A 62 -31.78 20.82 -14.83
CA GLU A 62 -30.71 21.75 -15.21
C GLU A 62 -30.66 22.92 -14.22
N GLU A 63 -29.51 23.59 -14.14
CA GLU A 63 -29.26 24.59 -13.09
C GLU A 63 -30.24 25.77 -13.10
N ASP A 64 -30.65 26.19 -14.30
CA ASP A 64 -31.60 27.27 -14.55
C ASP A 64 -33.06 26.80 -14.64
N SER A 65 -33.31 25.50 -14.44
CA SER A 65 -34.66 24.95 -14.47
C SER A 65 -35.47 25.47 -13.28
N PRO A 66 -36.68 26.01 -13.51
CA PRO A 66 -37.54 26.42 -12.42
C PRO A 66 -38.00 25.20 -11.60
N ILE A 67 -37.97 25.31 -10.28
CA ILE A 67 -38.46 24.26 -9.38
C ILE A 67 -39.99 24.26 -9.27
N GLY A 68 -40.64 25.40 -9.54
CA GLY A 68 -42.10 25.53 -9.61
C GLY A 68 -42.83 24.88 -8.44
N SER A 69 -43.79 24.00 -8.74
CA SER A 69 -44.59 23.30 -7.72
C SER A 69 -43.95 22.02 -7.15
N PHE A 70 -42.71 21.70 -7.51
CA PHE A 70 -42.03 20.52 -6.95
C PHE A 70 -41.80 20.70 -5.44
N GLY A 71 -41.86 19.60 -4.68
CA GLY A 71 -41.65 19.67 -3.23
C GLY A 71 -42.81 20.20 -2.39
N GLY A 72 -43.99 20.45 -2.99
CA GLY A 72 -45.18 20.88 -2.24
C GLY A 72 -45.68 19.87 -1.19
N SER A 73 -45.17 18.63 -1.20
CA SER A 73 -45.48 17.59 -0.22
C SER A 73 -44.26 16.72 0.07
N LYS A 74 -44.25 16.00 1.20
CA LYS A 74 -43.21 14.99 1.49
C LYS A 74 -43.19 13.81 0.50
N LYS A 75 -44.32 13.51 -0.15
CA LYS A 75 -44.41 12.42 -1.14
C LYS A 75 -43.75 12.81 -2.47
N ASP A 76 -43.80 14.10 -2.79
CA ASP A 76 -43.28 14.68 -4.02
C ASP A 76 -42.09 15.61 -3.73
N ALA A 77 -41.35 15.29 -2.65
CA ALA A 77 -40.18 16.06 -2.24
C ALA A 77 -39.11 16.02 -3.34
N LEU A 78 -38.47 17.17 -3.59
CA LEU A 78 -37.28 17.20 -4.43
C LEU A 78 -36.21 16.29 -3.81
N ILE A 79 -35.53 15.55 -4.67
CA ILE A 79 -34.42 14.70 -4.27
C ILE A 79 -33.14 15.45 -4.61
N VAL A 80 -32.32 15.71 -3.58
CA VAL A 80 -30.96 16.19 -3.76
C VAL A 80 -30.02 15.02 -3.52
N GLN A 81 -29.34 14.60 -4.59
CA GLN A 81 -28.29 13.61 -4.54
C GLN A 81 -26.99 14.30 -4.13
N VAL A 82 -26.41 13.75 -3.08
CA VAL A 82 -25.08 14.11 -2.63
C VAL A 82 -24.13 13.13 -3.30
N HIS A 83 -23.40 13.60 -4.31
CA HIS A 83 -22.21 12.89 -4.75
C HIS A 83 -21.25 12.98 -3.58
N GLN A 84 -20.88 11.85 -2.99
CA GLN A 84 -19.77 11.86 -2.07
C GLN A 84 -18.59 12.38 -2.89
N ARG A 85 -18.12 13.59 -2.56
CA ARG A 85 -16.72 13.90 -2.78
C ARG A 85 -15.99 12.69 -2.23
N ALA A 86 -15.25 11.95 -3.06
CA ALA A 86 -14.47 10.80 -2.64
C ALA A 86 -13.94 11.13 -1.24
N VAL A 87 -14.50 10.49 -0.21
CA VAL A 87 -14.14 10.76 1.18
C VAL A 87 -12.63 10.68 1.17
N GLU A 88 -11.93 11.76 1.50
CA GLU A 88 -10.49 11.97 1.34
C GLU A 88 -9.61 10.70 1.28
N ASP A 89 -9.70 9.91 0.21
CA ASP A 89 -8.71 8.93 -0.21
C ASP A 89 -7.42 9.66 -0.63
N SER A 90 -7.50 10.99 -0.72
CA SER A 90 -6.41 11.89 -1.08
C SER A 90 -5.42 12.17 0.06
N CYS A 91 -5.79 11.97 1.33
CA CYS A 91 -4.87 12.25 2.44
C CYS A 91 -3.94 11.07 2.74
N TYR A 92 -4.41 9.84 2.49
CA TYR A 92 -3.59 8.65 2.66
C TYR A 92 -2.81 8.34 1.38
N PHE A 93 -1.47 8.25 1.51
CA PHE A 93 -0.64 7.83 0.38
C PHE A 93 -0.78 6.33 0.07
N ILE A 94 -1.35 5.54 0.99
CA ILE A 94 -1.79 4.14 0.84
C ILE A 94 -3.11 3.96 1.60
N SER A 95 -4.16 3.41 0.97
CA SER A 95 -5.49 3.40 1.59
C SER A 95 -5.54 2.50 2.83
N PRO A 96 -6.41 2.78 3.81
CA PRO A 96 -6.57 1.93 5.00
C PRO A 96 -6.88 0.46 4.68
N GLU A 97 -7.66 0.19 3.63
CA GLU A 97 -8.00 -1.18 3.21
C GLU A 97 -6.74 -1.93 2.73
N VAL A 98 -5.88 -1.25 1.96
CA VAL A 98 -4.60 -1.81 1.54
C VAL A 98 -3.69 -2.00 2.76
N GLN A 99 -3.64 -1.04 3.69
CA GLN A 99 -2.85 -1.18 4.92
C GLN A 99 -3.24 -2.44 5.70
N GLU A 100 -4.54 -2.69 5.89
CA GLU A 100 -5.02 -3.88 6.60
C GLU A 100 -4.60 -5.18 5.89
N GLN A 101 -4.68 -5.22 4.55
CA GLN A 101 -4.22 -6.37 3.77
C GLN A 101 -2.71 -6.60 3.93
N VAL A 102 -1.92 -5.53 3.86
CA VAL A 102 -0.46 -5.59 4.00
C VAL A 102 -0.07 -6.07 5.40
N GLU A 103 -0.73 -5.55 6.45
CA GLU A 103 -0.51 -5.96 7.83
C GLU A 103 -0.74 -7.46 8.08
N LYS A 104 -1.65 -8.08 7.33
CA LYS A 104 -1.92 -9.53 7.42
C LYS A 104 -0.98 -10.39 6.58
N ALA A 105 -0.26 -9.79 5.64
CA ALA A 105 0.60 -10.49 4.69
C ALA A 105 2.09 -10.35 5.00
N VAL A 106 2.50 -9.31 5.72
CA VAL A 106 3.89 -9.09 6.14
C VAL A 106 4.15 -9.81 7.47
N PHE A 107 5.35 -10.35 7.61
CA PHE A 107 5.78 -11.08 8.81
C PHE A 107 7.19 -10.71 9.23
N VAL A 108 7.54 -11.10 10.45
CA VAL A 108 8.90 -11.05 11.00
C VAL A 108 9.43 -12.48 11.14
N ILE A 109 10.71 -12.69 10.81
CA ILE A 109 11.40 -13.95 11.07
C ILE A 109 11.94 -13.90 12.50
N VAL A 110 11.66 -14.95 13.25
CA VAL A 110 11.97 -15.01 14.67
C VAL A 110 12.94 -16.16 14.91
N GLU A 111 14.04 -15.87 15.61
CA GLU A 111 14.94 -16.92 16.11
C GLU A 111 14.39 -17.51 17.42
N GLU A 112 14.64 -18.80 17.64
CA GLU A 112 14.14 -19.55 18.82
C GLU A 112 14.80 -19.14 20.15
N ASP A 113 15.74 -18.19 20.13
CA ASP A 113 16.43 -17.69 21.32
C ASP A 113 15.47 -16.95 22.29
N GLU A 114 15.86 -16.84 23.57
CA GLU A 114 14.98 -16.48 24.70
C GLU A 114 14.20 -15.16 24.56
N ASP A 115 14.65 -14.25 23.70
CA ASP A 115 14.03 -12.94 23.48
C ASP A 115 13.15 -12.83 22.22
N PHE A 116 13.07 -13.89 21.40
CA PHE A 116 12.35 -13.89 20.12
C PHE A 116 12.65 -12.63 19.27
N ALA A 117 13.93 -12.26 19.20
CA ALA A 117 14.37 -11.08 18.48
C ALA A 117 14.10 -11.27 16.98
N GLY A 118 13.43 -10.30 16.37
CA GLY A 118 13.20 -10.30 14.93
C GLY A 118 14.52 -10.06 14.20
N VAL A 119 14.93 -10.99 13.34
CA VAL A 119 16.19 -10.87 12.57
C VAL A 119 15.99 -10.32 11.15
N GLY A 120 14.74 -10.33 10.68
CA GLY A 120 14.38 -9.81 9.38
C GLY A 120 12.89 -9.91 9.12
N MET A 121 12.48 -9.47 7.94
CA MET A 121 11.11 -9.38 7.51
C MET A 121 10.86 -10.21 6.26
N GLY A 122 9.58 -10.43 5.96
CA GLY A 122 9.18 -10.98 4.68
C GLY A 122 7.71 -10.73 4.40
N VAL A 123 7.26 -11.23 3.26
CA VAL A 123 5.89 -10.99 2.78
C VAL A 123 5.34 -12.20 2.03
N PHE A 124 4.08 -12.54 2.30
CA PHE A 124 3.30 -13.45 1.49
C PHE A 124 2.92 -12.76 0.18
N PHE A 125 3.34 -13.35 -0.95
CA PHE A 125 3.03 -12.84 -2.29
C PHE A 125 2.04 -13.74 -3.04
N SER A 126 1.62 -14.84 -2.43
CA SER A 126 0.57 -15.72 -2.89
C SER A 126 -0.09 -16.42 -1.69
N PRO A 127 -1.20 -17.17 -1.87
CA PRO A 127 -1.86 -17.85 -0.76
C PRO A 127 -0.93 -18.76 0.04
N THR A 128 0.07 -19.39 -0.58
CA THR A 128 0.93 -20.38 0.10
C THR A 128 2.41 -20.06 0.04
N LEU A 129 2.83 -19.03 -0.71
CA LEU A 129 4.24 -18.67 -0.86
C LEU A 129 4.55 -17.29 -0.29
N ALA A 130 5.66 -17.24 0.42
CA ALA A 130 6.26 -16.05 1.00
C ALA A 130 7.69 -15.87 0.52
N VAL A 131 8.19 -14.64 0.63
CA VAL A 131 9.57 -14.29 0.28
C VAL A 131 10.21 -13.47 1.41
N THR A 132 11.51 -13.67 1.61
CA THR A 132 12.41 -12.90 2.49
C THR A 132 13.78 -12.79 1.82
N CYS A 133 14.68 -11.96 2.35
CA CYS A 133 16.10 -12.02 2.00
C CYS A 133 16.73 -13.36 2.41
N ASP A 134 17.71 -13.83 1.66
CA ASP A 134 18.44 -15.07 1.97
C ASP A 134 19.31 -14.91 3.21
N HIS A 135 19.94 -13.74 3.36
CA HIS A 135 20.79 -13.43 4.50
C HIS A 135 20.05 -13.32 5.84
N ASN A 136 18.72 -13.21 5.84
CA ASN A 136 17.92 -13.26 7.08
C ASN A 136 17.93 -14.66 7.71
N LEU A 137 18.34 -15.69 6.97
CA LEU A 137 18.36 -17.07 7.41
C LEU A 137 19.81 -17.56 7.51
N THR A 138 20.17 -18.08 8.68
CA THR A 138 21.47 -18.73 8.89
C THR A 138 21.66 -19.92 7.94
N GLU A 139 22.90 -20.41 7.83
CA GLU A 139 23.22 -21.57 6.98
C GLU A 139 22.51 -22.87 7.42
N GLU A 140 21.98 -22.92 8.65
CA GLU A 140 21.27 -24.07 9.21
C GLU A 140 19.89 -24.28 8.58
N TYR A 141 19.22 -23.18 8.20
CA TYR A 141 17.91 -23.18 7.54
C TYR A 141 18.04 -23.52 6.06
N THR A 142 18.32 -24.79 5.78
CA THR A 142 18.41 -25.36 4.43
C THR A 142 17.02 -25.68 3.85
N VAL A 143 16.95 -25.94 2.54
CA VAL A 143 15.68 -26.33 1.88
C VAL A 143 15.08 -27.57 2.57
N GLY A 144 13.79 -27.52 2.87
CA GLY A 144 13.05 -28.53 3.64
C GLY A 144 13.04 -28.31 5.16
N ARG A 145 13.77 -27.31 5.67
CA ARG A 145 13.70 -26.91 7.08
C ARG A 145 12.55 -25.96 7.35
N SER A 146 12.06 -26.00 8.58
CA SER A 146 11.03 -25.07 9.06
C SER A 146 11.66 -23.81 9.65
N VAL A 147 11.02 -22.68 9.43
CA VAL A 147 11.35 -21.37 9.99
C VAL A 147 10.12 -20.85 10.70
N LEU A 148 10.29 -20.26 11.88
CA LEU A 148 9.20 -19.66 12.65
C LEU A 148 9.00 -18.20 12.22
N LEU A 149 7.77 -17.88 11.84
CA LEU A 149 7.34 -16.53 11.46
C LEU A 149 6.40 -15.96 12.52
N ALA A 150 6.60 -14.69 12.87
CA ALA A 150 5.63 -13.89 13.59
C ALA A 150 4.76 -13.08 12.62
N LEU A 151 3.47 -13.42 12.60
CA LEU A 151 2.43 -12.66 11.93
C LEU A 151 1.74 -11.73 12.94
N LYS A 152 0.88 -10.81 12.45
CA LYS A 152 0.13 -9.89 13.32
C LYS A 152 -0.66 -10.58 14.43
N GLU A 153 -1.21 -11.78 14.16
CA GLU A 153 -2.16 -12.45 15.04
C GLU A 153 -1.65 -13.81 15.56
N GLU A 154 -0.59 -14.37 14.97
CA GLU A 154 -0.14 -15.73 15.27
C GLU A 154 1.34 -15.95 14.95
N MET A 155 1.88 -17.07 15.44
CA MET A 155 3.17 -17.60 15.03
C MET A 155 2.96 -18.80 14.12
N VAL A 156 3.81 -18.97 13.12
CA VAL A 156 3.63 -19.98 12.07
C VAL A 156 4.95 -20.60 11.64
N ASP A 157 4.99 -21.93 11.61
CA ASP A 157 6.07 -22.66 10.96
C ASP A 157 5.85 -22.71 9.45
N VAL A 158 6.88 -22.34 8.69
CA VAL A 158 6.91 -22.43 7.22
C VAL A 158 8.13 -23.18 6.74
N GLU A 159 8.00 -23.87 5.62
CA GLU A 159 9.10 -24.61 5.02
C GLU A 159 9.93 -23.72 4.08
N VAL A 160 11.25 -23.78 4.16
CA VAL A 160 12.15 -23.21 3.16
C VAL A 160 12.09 -24.06 1.89
N VAL A 161 11.59 -23.52 0.79
CA VAL A 161 11.46 -24.28 -0.47
C VAL A 161 12.53 -23.91 -1.50
N THR A 162 13.10 -22.72 -1.43
CA THR A 162 14.17 -22.30 -2.34
C THR A 162 15.01 -21.23 -1.69
N ARG A 163 16.34 -21.33 -1.82
CA ARG A 163 17.30 -20.29 -1.45
C ARG A 163 18.09 -19.85 -2.68
N ASN A 164 18.33 -18.56 -2.81
CA ASN A 164 19.15 -17.99 -3.86
C ASN A 164 20.04 -16.89 -3.26
N SER A 165 21.27 -17.27 -2.92
CA SER A 165 22.26 -16.37 -2.34
C SER A 165 22.85 -15.36 -3.34
N GLU A 166 22.70 -15.59 -4.65
CA GLU A 166 23.16 -14.66 -5.68
C GLU A 166 22.23 -13.45 -5.77
N LEU A 167 20.92 -13.69 -5.79
CA LEU A 167 19.90 -12.63 -5.80
C LEU A 167 19.44 -12.20 -4.41
N ASP A 168 19.93 -12.89 -3.37
CA ASP A 168 19.64 -12.66 -1.96
C ASP A 168 18.14 -12.77 -1.63
N PHE A 169 17.53 -13.89 -1.99
CA PHE A 169 16.17 -14.21 -1.57
C PHE A 169 15.99 -15.67 -1.18
N THR A 170 14.99 -15.90 -0.34
CA THR A 170 14.47 -17.22 0.00
C THR A 170 12.96 -17.24 -0.20
N ILE A 171 12.44 -18.33 -0.77
CA ILE A 171 11.01 -18.62 -0.85
C ILE A 171 10.63 -19.58 0.26
N LEU A 172 9.56 -19.24 0.97
CA LEU A 172 8.97 -20.00 2.05
C LEU A 172 7.59 -20.51 1.63
N LYS A 173 7.19 -21.70 2.08
CA LYS A 173 5.89 -22.30 1.80
C LYS A 173 5.15 -22.63 3.08
N VAL A 174 3.87 -22.25 3.13
CA VAL A 174 2.93 -22.59 4.21
C VAL A 174 1.91 -23.60 3.70
N SER A 175 1.42 -24.46 4.59
CA SER A 175 0.48 -25.54 4.26
C SER A 175 -0.96 -25.06 4.03
N SER A 176 -1.33 -23.93 4.62
CA SER A 176 -2.69 -23.38 4.59
C SER A 176 -2.70 -21.99 3.95
N PRO A 177 -3.69 -21.65 3.11
CA PRO A 177 -3.80 -20.34 2.49
C PRO A 177 -3.75 -19.17 3.49
N ARG A 178 -3.02 -18.11 3.13
CA ARG A 178 -2.83 -16.89 3.92
C ARG A 178 -3.25 -15.65 3.15
N SER A 179 -3.42 -14.55 3.88
CA SER A 179 -3.51 -13.22 3.28
C SER A 179 -2.18 -12.90 2.59
N PHE A 180 -2.24 -12.30 1.41
CA PHE A 180 -1.06 -12.03 0.60
C PHE A 180 -1.20 -10.72 -0.17
N ILE A 181 -0.08 -10.24 -0.69
CA ILE A 181 0.00 -9.07 -1.56
C ILE A 181 0.29 -9.55 -2.98
N PRO A 182 -0.60 -9.32 -3.96
CA PRO A 182 -0.39 -9.81 -5.31
C PRO A 182 0.87 -9.18 -5.94
N PRO A 183 1.68 -9.96 -6.67
CA PRO A 183 2.82 -9.45 -7.43
C PRO A 183 2.37 -8.42 -8.45
N TRP A 184 3.10 -7.31 -8.54
CA TRP A 184 2.90 -6.36 -9.61
C TRP A 184 3.37 -6.95 -10.96
N ASN A 185 2.51 -6.80 -11.98
CA ASN A 185 2.74 -7.38 -13.31
C ASN A 185 3.14 -6.35 -14.37
N GLY A 186 3.33 -5.09 -13.98
CA GLY A 186 3.82 -4.05 -14.90
C GLY A 186 5.32 -4.19 -15.20
N SER A 187 5.80 -3.39 -16.14
CA SER A 187 7.22 -3.39 -16.51
C SER A 187 8.05 -2.66 -15.44
N PRO A 188 9.17 -3.22 -14.95
CA PRO A 188 10.06 -2.54 -14.00
C PRO A 188 10.43 -1.10 -14.40
N ASP A 189 10.63 -0.84 -15.70
CA ASP A 189 10.99 0.48 -16.21
C ASP A 189 9.91 1.55 -15.93
N GLN A 190 8.65 1.13 -15.75
CA GLN A 190 7.53 2.02 -15.42
C GLN A 190 7.52 2.44 -13.94
N LEU A 191 8.36 1.84 -13.08
CA LEU A 191 8.48 2.23 -11.67
C LEU A 191 9.33 3.49 -11.50
N ARG A 192 10.20 3.81 -12.47
CA ARG A 192 11.09 4.98 -12.38
C ARG A 192 10.28 6.26 -12.16
N GLY A 193 10.58 6.99 -11.09
CA GLY A 193 9.89 8.22 -10.73
C GLY A 193 8.50 8.03 -10.10
N ARG A 194 8.05 6.79 -9.85
CA ARG A 194 6.82 6.52 -9.09
C ARG A 194 7.09 6.61 -7.59
N TYR A 195 6.05 7.05 -6.87
CA TYR A 195 5.96 6.85 -5.43
C TYR A 195 5.58 5.41 -5.12
N LEU A 196 6.36 4.83 -4.23
CA LEU A 196 6.21 3.51 -3.66
C LEU A 196 5.96 3.64 -2.16
N VAL A 197 5.68 2.51 -1.54
CA VAL A 197 5.48 2.41 -0.09
C VAL A 197 6.32 1.28 0.44
N LEU A 198 7.16 1.57 1.43
CA LEU A 198 7.83 0.55 2.21
C LEU A 198 6.96 0.22 3.45
N ALA A 199 6.62 -1.05 3.62
CA ALA A 199 5.94 -1.56 4.80
C ALA A 199 6.95 -2.32 5.67
N SER A 200 7.28 -1.77 6.85
CA SER A 200 8.28 -2.33 7.76
C SER A 200 7.86 -2.21 9.23
N PHE A 201 8.25 -3.17 10.07
CA PHE A 201 8.03 -3.12 11.52
C PHE A 201 9.02 -2.20 12.26
N ARG A 202 10.00 -1.64 11.54
CA ARG A 202 11.05 -0.76 12.08
C ARG A 202 11.78 -1.39 13.27
N LEU A 203 12.21 -2.65 13.12
CA LEU A 203 12.81 -3.45 14.19
C LEU A 203 13.93 -2.71 14.93
N GLY A 204 14.77 -1.94 14.22
CA GLY A 204 15.83 -1.14 14.86
C GLY A 204 15.38 0.09 15.67
N ILE A 205 14.11 0.53 15.60
CA ILE A 205 13.54 1.57 16.49
C ILE A 205 12.85 0.95 17.71
N ASP A 206 12.29 -0.25 17.57
CA ASP A 206 11.44 -0.88 18.59
C ASP A 206 12.13 -1.02 19.95
N GLU A 207 13.44 -1.25 19.94
CA GLU A 207 14.29 -1.32 21.13
C GLU A 207 14.34 -0.01 21.92
N TYR A 208 14.21 1.13 21.24
CA TYR A 208 14.39 2.46 21.81
C TYR A 208 13.08 3.17 22.12
N GLN A 209 11.97 2.78 21.47
CA GLN A 209 10.71 3.50 21.54
C GLN A 209 9.49 2.56 21.62
N ALA A 210 9.06 2.26 22.84
CA ALA A 210 7.90 1.41 23.14
C ALA A 210 6.61 1.69 22.32
N PRO A 211 6.27 2.93 21.92
CA PRO A 211 5.08 3.18 21.09
C PRO A 211 5.10 2.53 19.70
N TYR A 212 6.28 2.17 19.19
CA TYR A 212 6.48 1.57 17.87
C TYR A 212 6.60 0.04 17.90
N LYS A 213 6.85 -0.53 19.08
CA LYS A 213 7.08 -1.97 19.25
C LYS A 213 5.98 -2.82 18.58
N GLY A 214 6.39 -3.62 17.61
CA GLY A 214 5.52 -4.57 16.90
C GLY A 214 4.46 -3.90 16.00
N LYS A 215 4.62 -2.63 15.66
CA LYS A 215 3.70 -1.94 14.74
C LYS A 215 4.29 -1.85 13.35
N LEU A 216 3.50 -2.29 12.37
CA LEU A 216 3.85 -2.08 10.98
C LEU A 216 3.72 -0.59 10.64
N GLY A 217 4.80 0.00 10.15
CA GLY A 217 4.85 1.35 9.63
C GLY A 217 4.83 1.36 8.10
N PHE A 218 4.21 2.39 7.54
CA PHE A 218 4.22 2.67 6.11
C PHE A 218 5.04 3.93 5.86
N ALA A 219 6.04 3.84 5.00
CA ALA A 219 6.91 4.97 4.64
C ALA A 219 6.86 5.24 3.14
N PRO A 220 6.71 6.51 2.70
CA PRO A 220 6.79 6.84 1.29
C PRO A 220 8.21 6.60 0.79
N ALA A 221 8.32 5.86 -0.32
CA ALA A 221 9.56 5.51 -0.98
C ALA A 221 9.58 6.11 -2.38
N ALA A 222 10.61 6.89 -2.72
CA ALA A 222 10.76 7.46 -4.05
C ALA A 222 11.64 6.57 -4.91
N CYS A 223 11.10 5.96 -5.98
CA CYS A 223 11.92 5.18 -6.91
C CYS A 223 12.87 6.09 -7.70
N ILE A 224 14.17 5.84 -7.58
CA ILE A 224 15.25 6.62 -8.22
C ILE A 224 15.65 5.96 -9.54
N ALA A 225 15.97 4.68 -9.51
CA ALA A 225 16.51 3.96 -10.66
C ALA A 225 16.15 2.48 -10.63
N ILE A 226 16.24 1.86 -11.79
CA ILE A 226 16.11 0.41 -12.01
C ILE A 226 17.44 -0.07 -12.58
N SER A 227 17.94 -1.20 -12.10
CA SER A 227 19.19 -1.76 -12.59
C SER A 227 19.08 -2.18 -14.06
N ALA A 228 20.22 -2.26 -14.76
CA ALA A 228 20.25 -2.62 -16.19
C ALA A 228 19.57 -3.98 -16.48
N HIS A 229 19.71 -4.94 -15.54
CA HIS A 229 19.09 -6.26 -15.63
C HIS A 229 17.64 -6.31 -15.16
N ARG A 230 17.05 -5.17 -14.72
CA ARG A 230 15.68 -5.06 -14.22
C ARG A 230 15.36 -6.01 -13.06
N ARG A 231 16.38 -6.35 -12.27
CA ARG A 231 16.26 -7.18 -11.07
C ARG A 231 16.25 -6.35 -9.79
N TYR A 232 16.89 -5.19 -9.80
CA TYR A 232 17.03 -4.35 -8.63
C TYR A 232 16.41 -2.99 -8.84
N ILE A 233 15.91 -2.43 -7.74
CA ILE A 233 15.40 -1.07 -7.65
C ILE A 233 16.22 -0.28 -6.64
N VAL A 234 16.50 0.97 -6.99
CA VAL A 234 17.08 1.95 -6.08
C VAL A 234 15.99 2.94 -5.71
N TYR A 235 15.80 3.17 -4.42
CA TYR A 235 14.80 4.10 -3.92
C TYR A 235 15.31 4.87 -2.70
N SER A 236 14.63 5.96 -2.35
CA SER A 236 14.90 6.72 -1.13
C SER A 236 13.76 6.54 -0.15
N CYS A 237 14.08 6.07 1.05
CA CYS A 237 13.18 5.89 2.19
C CYS A 237 14.03 5.75 3.46
N PRO A 238 13.57 6.19 4.63
CA PRO A 238 14.17 5.78 5.90
C PRO A 238 14.03 4.26 6.09
N THR A 239 15.12 3.59 6.44
CA THR A 239 15.15 2.17 6.83
C THR A 239 16.07 1.99 8.04
N TYR A 240 15.87 0.88 8.75
CA TYR A 240 16.58 0.52 9.97
C TYR A 240 17.16 -0.89 9.83
N ALA A 241 18.13 -1.21 10.68
CA ALA A 241 18.60 -2.58 10.81
C ALA A 241 17.40 -3.51 11.13
N GLY A 242 17.34 -4.65 10.46
CA GLY A 242 16.22 -5.60 10.54
C GLY A 242 15.09 -5.37 9.53
N ASP A 243 15.10 -4.27 8.75
CA ASP A 243 14.09 -4.06 7.70
C ASP A 243 14.33 -4.94 6.45
N SER A 244 15.42 -5.71 6.40
CA SER A 244 15.72 -6.63 5.30
C SER A 244 14.53 -7.57 5.03
N GLY A 245 14.05 -7.59 3.80
CA GLY A 245 12.88 -8.36 3.36
C GLY A 245 11.54 -7.62 3.51
N ALA A 246 11.55 -6.38 4.03
CA ALA A 246 10.35 -5.53 4.11
C ALA A 246 9.68 -5.33 2.74
N ALA A 247 8.35 -5.29 2.72
CA ALA A 247 7.58 -5.23 1.49
C ALA A 247 7.67 -3.84 0.84
N LEU A 248 8.02 -3.80 -0.44
CA LEU A 248 7.95 -2.60 -1.26
C LEU A 248 6.73 -2.68 -2.19
N LEU A 249 5.87 -1.67 -2.13
CA LEU A 249 4.54 -1.67 -2.73
C LEU A 249 4.34 -0.48 -3.66
N ILE A 250 3.46 -0.63 -4.65
CA ILE A 250 2.81 0.53 -5.29
C ILE A 250 1.58 0.94 -4.46
N LYS A 251 1.15 2.21 -4.57
CA LYS A 251 -0.02 2.76 -3.85
C LYS A 251 -1.27 1.87 -3.93
N ASP A 252 -1.47 1.19 -5.05
CA ASP A 252 -2.65 0.33 -5.30
C ASP A 252 -2.57 -1.04 -4.61
N GLY A 253 -1.57 -1.29 -3.75
CA GLY A 253 -1.47 -2.52 -2.97
C GLY A 253 -0.87 -3.72 -3.70
N TYR A 254 -0.06 -3.49 -4.74
CA TYR A 254 0.71 -4.56 -5.41
C TYR A 254 2.16 -4.57 -4.94
N LEU A 255 2.70 -5.78 -4.76
CA LEU A 255 4.09 -6.01 -4.39
C LEU A 255 5.00 -5.75 -5.58
N VAL A 256 5.88 -4.76 -5.47
CA VAL A 256 6.89 -4.46 -6.50
C VAL A 256 8.23 -5.13 -6.19
N GLY A 257 8.51 -5.43 -4.92
CA GLY A 257 9.75 -6.07 -4.50
C GLY A 257 9.89 -6.15 -2.98
N ILE A 258 11.08 -6.53 -2.53
CA ILE A 258 11.47 -6.51 -1.11
C ILE A 258 12.69 -5.61 -0.90
N HIS A 259 12.77 -4.96 0.26
CA HIS A 259 13.97 -4.25 0.68
C HIS A 259 15.12 -5.25 0.89
N LEU A 260 16.31 -4.93 0.38
CA LEU A 260 17.50 -5.71 0.67
C LEU A 260 18.32 -5.00 1.75
N GLU A 261 18.84 -3.82 1.42
CA GLU A 261 19.82 -3.12 2.25
C GLU A 261 19.94 -1.66 1.83
N THR A 262 20.53 -0.82 2.68
CA THR A 262 20.97 0.54 2.35
C THR A 262 22.16 0.54 1.39
N ILE A 263 22.26 1.56 0.53
CA ILE A 263 23.38 1.68 -0.42
C ILE A 263 24.74 1.82 0.29
N ASN A 264 24.78 2.42 1.47
CA ASN A 264 26.01 2.55 2.24
C ASN A 264 26.50 1.20 2.79
N ALA A 265 25.62 0.43 3.43
CA ALA A 265 25.98 -0.90 3.93
C ALA A 265 26.40 -1.83 2.78
N LEU A 266 25.68 -1.79 1.66
CA LEU A 266 26.03 -2.51 0.43
C LEU A 266 27.43 -2.12 -0.11
N ARG A 267 27.75 -0.83 -0.12
CA ARG A 267 29.06 -0.34 -0.56
C ARG A 267 30.17 -0.82 0.37
N GLU A 268 29.97 -0.77 1.68
CA GLU A 268 30.93 -1.28 2.65
C GLU A 268 31.17 -2.78 2.47
N GLU A 269 30.12 -3.55 2.18
CA GLU A 269 30.25 -4.99 1.91
C GLU A 269 31.02 -5.26 0.61
N LEU A 270 30.70 -4.54 -0.47
CA LEU A 270 31.41 -4.64 -1.74
C LEU A 270 32.89 -4.24 -1.61
N ASP A 271 33.20 -3.18 -0.86
CA ASP A 271 34.58 -2.75 -0.63
C ASP A 271 35.36 -3.78 0.20
N ARG A 272 34.70 -4.49 1.13
CA ARG A 272 35.30 -5.66 1.82
C ARG A 272 35.53 -6.84 0.86
N LYS A 273 34.59 -7.13 -0.05
CA LYS A 273 34.67 -8.24 -1.01
C LYS A 273 35.65 -8.00 -2.16
N LYS A 274 35.86 -6.76 -2.59
CA LYS A 274 36.84 -6.37 -3.64
C LYS A 274 38.28 -6.74 -3.30
N VAL A 275 38.60 -7.02 -2.05
CA VAL A 275 39.92 -7.54 -1.65
C VAL A 275 40.12 -9.00 -2.08
N ILE A 276 39.07 -9.73 -2.50
CA ILE A 276 39.10 -11.20 -2.64
C ILE A 276 38.77 -11.74 -4.06
N LYS A 277 38.17 -10.98 -5.00
CA LYS A 277 37.92 -11.47 -6.39
C LYS A 277 38.05 -10.38 -7.47
N ASP A 278 38.71 -10.73 -8.58
CA ASP A 278 39.04 -9.84 -9.73
C ASP A 278 37.85 -9.53 -10.69
N ARG A 279 36.68 -10.14 -10.50
CA ARG A 279 35.50 -9.91 -11.35
C ARG A 279 34.21 -9.96 -10.53
N LEU A 280 33.42 -8.89 -10.63
CA LEU A 280 32.08 -8.79 -10.06
C LEU A 280 31.09 -9.61 -10.92
N ASN A 281 30.13 -10.29 -10.31
CA ASN A 281 29.00 -10.89 -11.03
C ASN A 281 27.96 -9.82 -11.45
N ASP A 282 26.93 -10.20 -12.21
CA ASP A 282 25.91 -9.26 -12.76
C ASP A 282 25.14 -8.49 -11.67
N VAL A 283 24.94 -9.15 -10.52
CA VAL A 283 24.37 -8.58 -9.31
C VAL A 283 25.31 -7.55 -8.69
N GLU A 284 26.57 -7.93 -8.43
CA GLU A 284 27.61 -7.08 -7.88
C GLU A 284 27.93 -5.90 -8.80
N GLU A 285 27.89 -6.07 -10.13
CA GLU A 285 28.06 -4.97 -11.10
C GLU A 285 26.88 -4.00 -11.04
N SER A 286 25.65 -4.51 -10.93
CA SER A 286 24.46 -3.66 -10.72
C SER A 286 24.59 -2.86 -9.43
N LEU A 287 24.99 -3.51 -8.34
CA LEU A 287 25.12 -2.95 -6.99
C LEU A 287 26.31 -1.96 -6.89
N ASP A 288 27.45 -2.28 -7.51
CA ASP A 288 28.63 -1.43 -7.59
C ASP A 288 28.38 -0.18 -8.46
N ASN A 289 27.66 -0.31 -9.58
CA ASN A 289 27.24 0.84 -10.37
C ASN A 289 26.33 1.78 -9.58
N ILE A 290 25.44 1.23 -8.75
CA ILE A 290 24.57 2.01 -7.86
C ILE A 290 25.43 2.74 -6.81
N ALA A 291 26.32 2.02 -6.11
CA ALA A 291 27.20 2.60 -5.09
C ALA A 291 28.15 3.66 -5.64
N ARG A 292 28.69 3.47 -6.85
CA ARG A 292 29.60 4.42 -7.53
C ARG A 292 28.90 5.65 -8.09
N SER A 293 27.59 5.59 -8.32
CA SER A 293 26.82 6.73 -8.87
C SER A 293 26.65 7.91 -7.90
N GLY A 294 27.17 7.81 -6.66
CA GLY A 294 27.22 8.92 -5.71
C GLY A 294 25.95 9.10 -4.85
N LEU A 295 25.00 8.16 -4.92
CA LEU A 295 23.84 8.09 -4.03
C LEU A 295 24.26 7.59 -2.63
N ALA A 296 24.81 8.49 -1.82
CA ALA A 296 25.20 8.21 -0.43
C ALA A 296 24.00 8.01 0.51
N GLN A 297 22.77 8.23 0.05
CA GLN A 297 21.54 8.06 0.80
C GLN A 297 20.50 7.38 -0.09
N GLY A 298 20.15 6.14 0.23
CA GLY A 298 19.19 5.34 -0.52
C GLY A 298 19.20 3.88 -0.09
N CYS A 299 18.26 3.15 -0.66
CA CYS A 299 18.01 1.73 -0.41
C CYS A 299 18.07 0.97 -1.73
N SER A 300 18.49 -0.28 -1.65
CA SER A 300 18.35 -1.29 -2.70
C SER A 300 17.18 -2.22 -2.36
N GLY A 301 16.50 -2.70 -3.38
CA GLY A 301 15.49 -3.74 -3.26
C GLY A 301 15.55 -4.73 -4.41
N LEU A 302 15.13 -5.96 -4.16
CA LEU A 302 14.94 -6.99 -5.18
C LEU A 302 13.52 -6.88 -5.74
N LEU A 303 13.41 -6.73 -7.06
CA LEU A 303 12.13 -6.65 -7.74
C LEU A 303 11.42 -8.01 -7.74
N VAL A 304 10.09 -7.97 -7.62
CA VAL A 304 9.21 -9.15 -7.61
C VAL A 304 9.39 -10.05 -8.84
N HIS A 305 9.81 -9.46 -9.97
CA HIS A 305 10.13 -10.17 -11.21
C HIS A 305 11.30 -11.14 -11.07
N GLY A 306 12.20 -10.90 -10.11
CA GLY A 306 13.34 -11.76 -9.83
C GLY A 306 12.97 -13.07 -9.16
N PHE A 307 11.83 -13.15 -8.47
CA PHE A 307 11.49 -14.30 -7.63
C PHE A 307 10.09 -14.90 -7.83
N LYS A 308 9.11 -14.14 -8.36
CA LYS A 308 7.68 -14.56 -8.38
C LYS A 308 7.39 -15.86 -9.15
N ASN A 309 8.25 -16.26 -10.08
CA ASN A 309 8.06 -17.43 -10.93
C ASN A 309 9.08 -18.55 -10.65
N VAL A 310 9.86 -18.44 -9.57
CA VAL A 310 10.92 -19.41 -9.26
C VAL A 310 10.34 -20.73 -8.76
N VAL A 311 9.21 -20.66 -8.05
CA VAL A 311 8.48 -21.81 -7.51
C VAL A 311 7.03 -21.73 -7.97
N SER A 312 6.48 -22.83 -8.47
CA SER A 312 5.05 -22.97 -8.74
C SER A 312 4.30 -23.34 -7.46
N GLU A 313 3.09 -22.83 -7.27
CA GLU A 313 2.20 -23.20 -6.17
C GLU A 313 1.95 -24.72 -6.07
#